data_AF-A0A7K0W049-F1
#
_entry.id   AF-A0A7K0W049-F1
#
_cell.length_a   1.000
_cell.length_b   1.000
_cell.length_c   1.000
_cell.angle_alpha   90.00
_cell.angle_beta   90.00
_cell.angle_gamma   90.00
#
_symmetry.space_group_name_H-M   'P 1'
#
loop_
_entity.id
_entity.type
_entity.pdbx_description
1 polymer ?
#
loop_
_entity_poly.entity_id
_entity_poly.type
_entity_poly.pdbx_seq_one_letter_code
_entity_poly.pdbx_strand_id
1 'polypeptide(L)' 'MSQPPNFGQAFDLSSLGRPKTAPSAHMPGLEVTTENLTTDFLPSSKEKPVIIIAWSSRSPESQEMVTTLAS' A
#
# COMPACT_ATOMS: atom_id res chain seq x y z
N MET A 1 34.59 -17.69 -27.08
CA MET A 1 34.37 -16.34 -26.52
C MET A 1 34.14 -16.50 -25.02
N SER A 2 34.97 -15.90 -24.17
CA SER A 2 34.89 -16.06 -22.71
C SER A 2 33.86 -15.11 -22.10
N GLN A 3 33.01 -15.63 -21.20
CA GLN A 3 32.08 -14.82 -20.42
C GLN A 3 32.82 -13.71 -19.63
N PRO A 4 32.25 -12.51 -19.50
CA PRO A 4 32.86 -11.44 -18.74
C PRO A 4 33.05 -11.84 -17.27
N PRO A 5 34.14 -11.39 -16.62
CA PRO A 5 34.68 -11.94 -15.36
C PRO A 5 33.81 -11.81 -14.09
N ASN A 6 32.51 -11.52 -14.20
CA ASN A 6 31.58 -11.40 -13.07
C ASN A 6 30.21 -12.08 -13.30
N PHE A 7 30.04 -12.90 -14.34
CA PHE A 7 28.75 -13.54 -14.65
C PHE A 7 28.35 -14.70 -13.69
N GLY A 8 29.25 -15.10 -12.77
CA GLY A 8 29.04 -16.18 -11.80
C GLY A 8 28.99 -15.74 -10.33
N GLN A 9 29.01 -14.43 -10.06
CA GLN A 9 28.89 -13.91 -8.70
C GLN A 9 27.40 -13.91 -8.33
N ALA A 10 26.94 -14.96 -7.63
CA ALA A 10 25.62 -14.94 -7.02
C ALA A 10 25.59 -13.80 -6.00
N PHE A 11 24.83 -12.74 -6.29
CA PHE A 11 24.57 -11.69 -5.32
C PHE A 11 23.69 -12.27 -4.23
N ASP A 12 24.26 -12.49 -3.04
CA ASP A 12 23.53 -12.98 -1.89
C ASP A 12 22.56 -11.90 -1.41
N LEU A 13 21.29 -12.08 -1.74
CA LEU A 13 20.20 -11.18 -1.38
C LEU A 13 19.81 -11.29 0.11
N SER A 14 20.46 -12.18 0.89
CA SER A 14 20.22 -12.27 2.33
C SER A 14 20.69 -11.02 3.10
N SER A 15 21.52 -10.17 2.48
CA SER A 15 21.89 -8.85 3.03
C SER A 15 20.86 -7.75 2.73
N LEU A 16 19.88 -7.98 1.86
CA LEU A 16 18.73 -7.08 1.72
C LEU A 16 17.91 -7.22 2.99
N GLY A 17 18.24 -6.39 3.98
CA GLY A 17 17.50 -6.30 5.24
C GLY A 17 16.00 -6.24 4.94
N ARG A 18 15.22 -7.00 5.71
CA ARG A 18 13.76 -7.04 5.59
C ARG A 18 13.25 -5.59 5.50
N PRO A 19 12.37 -5.25 4.55
CA PRO A 19 11.80 -3.91 4.45
C PRO A 19 11.32 -3.51 5.83
N LYS A 20 11.85 -2.40 6.35
CA LYS A 20 11.46 -1.89 7.67
C LYS A 20 9.96 -1.64 7.58
N THR A 21 9.17 -2.49 8.23
CA THR A 21 7.72 -2.33 8.30
C THR A 21 7.49 -0.95 8.91
N ALA A 22 7.08 0.00 8.08
CA ALA A 22 6.76 1.33 8.55
C ALA A 22 5.68 1.16 9.64
N PRO A 23 5.82 1.84 10.79
CA PRO A 23 4.79 1.78 11.82
C PRO A 23 3.47 2.17 11.16
N SER A 24 2.49 1.27 11.25
CA SER A 24 1.13 1.51 10.79
C SER A 24 0.61 2.69 11.60
N ALA A 25 0.80 3.91 11.10
CA ALA A 25 0.04 5.05 11.57
C ALA A 25 -1.42 4.61 11.54
N HIS A 26 -2.12 4.73 12.68
CA HIS A 26 -3.53 4.39 12.75
C HIS A 26 -4.23 5.18 11.65
N MET A 27 -4.57 4.47 10.58
CA MET A 27 -5.08 5.08 9.38
C MET A 27 -6.50 5.52 9.68
N PRO A 28 -6.83 6.79 9.44
CA PRO A 28 -8.21 7.21 9.60
C PRO A 28 -9.11 6.56 8.56
N GLY A 29 -10.34 6.24 8.96
CA GLY A 29 -11.35 5.60 8.12
C GLY A 29 -11.46 4.08 8.32
N LEU A 30 -12.25 3.45 7.47
CA LEU A 30 -12.44 1.99 7.45
C LEU A 30 -11.61 1.39 6.32
N GLU A 31 -10.79 0.40 6.64
CA GLU A 31 -10.00 -0.30 5.62
C GLU A 31 -10.93 -0.98 4.60
N VAL A 32 -10.63 -0.80 3.31
CA VAL A 32 -11.40 -1.43 2.22
C VAL A 32 -10.67 -2.68 1.74
N THR A 33 -11.33 -3.82 1.87
CA THR A 33 -10.92 -5.12 1.34
C THR A 33 -11.84 -5.52 0.19
N THR A 34 -11.46 -6.53 -0.59
CA THR A 34 -12.32 -7.06 -1.66
C THR A 34 -13.63 -7.62 -1.13
N GLU A 35 -13.62 -8.19 0.08
CA GLU A 35 -14.79 -8.74 0.75
C GLU A 35 -15.75 -7.62 1.17
N ASN A 36 -15.29 -6.69 2.01
CA ASN A 36 -16.15 -5.64 2.56
C ASN A 36 -16.58 -4.59 1.52
N LEU A 37 -15.86 -4.46 0.41
CA LEU A 37 -16.29 -3.66 -0.73
C LEU A 37 -17.68 -4.11 -1.20
N THR A 38 -17.87 -5.42 -1.34
CA THR A 38 -19.11 -5.99 -1.86
C THR A 38 -20.19 -6.16 -0.82
N THR A 39 -19.82 -6.51 0.41
CA THR A 39 -20.79 -6.78 1.49
C THR A 39 -21.26 -5.52 2.18
N ASP A 40 -20.42 -4.47 2.27
CA ASP A 40 -20.68 -3.34 3.15
C ASP A 40 -20.75 -2.02 2.37
N PHE A 41 -19.70 -1.70 1.60
CA PHE A 41 -19.56 -0.39 0.97
C PHE A 41 -20.50 -0.18 -0.23
N LEU A 42 -20.62 -1.16 -1.12
CA LEU A 42 -21.53 -1.08 -2.28
C LEU A 42 -23.02 -1.05 -1.88
N PRO A 43 -23.49 -1.82 -0.88
CA PRO A 43 -24.84 -1.64 -0.36
C PRO A 43 -25.04 -0.27 0.30
N SER A 44 -24.08 0.18 1.12
CA SER A 44 -24.13 1.49 1.78
C SER A 44 -24.18 2.65 0.78
N SER A 45 -23.51 2.52 -0.37
CA SER A 45 -23.46 3.57 -1.39
C SER A 45 -24.82 3.86 -2.04
N LYS A 46 -25.82 2.99 -1.83
CA LYS A 46 -27.20 3.20 -2.30
C LYS A 46 -27.99 4.14 -1.39
N GLU A 47 -27.60 4.22 -0.12
CA GLU A 47 -28.30 5.02 0.90
C GLU A 47 -27.57 6.33 1.18
N LYS A 48 -26.24 6.30 1.17
CA LYS A 48 -25.38 7.47 1.44
C LYS A 48 -24.17 7.49 0.52
N PRO A 49 -23.62 8.66 0.18
CA PRO A 49 -22.37 8.74 -0.56
C PRO A 49 -21.25 8.00 0.18
N VAL A 50 -20.51 7.16 -0.56
CA VAL A 50 -19.34 6.43 -0.07
C VAL A 50 -18.15 6.82 -0.95
N ILE A 51 -17.06 7.28 -0.33
CA ILE A 51 -15.83 7.68 -1.00
C ILE A 51 -14.76 6.64 -0.67
N ILE A 52 -14.22 5.97 -1.69
CA ILE A 52 -13.11 5.04 -1.56
C ILE A 52 -11.85 5.74 -2.07
N ILE A 53 -10.81 5.76 -1.23
CA ILE A 53 -9.56 6.43 -1.53
C ILE A 53 -8.49 5.37 -1.77
N ALA A 54 -8.04 5.25 -3.03
CA ALA A 54 -6.86 4.47 -3.36
C ALA A 54 -5.61 5.32 -3.12
N TRP A 55 -4.77 4.91 -2.17
CA TRP A 55 -3.57 5.65 -1.77
C TRP A 55 -2.41 4.66 -1.54
N SER A 56 -1.19 5.18 -1.43
CA SER A 56 -0.01 4.36 -1.09
C SER A 56 0.93 5.12 -0.17
N SER A 57 1.45 4.44 0.86
CA SER A 57 2.49 4.97 1.76
C SER A 57 3.82 5.30 1.06
N ARG A 58 3.96 4.92 -0.21
CA ARG A 58 5.11 5.26 -1.04
C ARG A 58 5.03 6.65 -1.65
N SER A 59 3.85 7.28 -1.65
CA SER A 59 3.64 8.66 -2.11
C SER A 59 3.34 9.55 -0.89
N PRO A 60 4.18 10.56 -0.61
CA PRO A 60 3.89 11.57 0.41
C PRO A 60 2.61 12.34 0.15
N GLU A 61 2.33 12.68 -1.12
CA GLU A 61 1.14 13.40 -1.54
C GLU A 61 -0.14 12.60 -1.26
N SER A 62 -0.07 11.28 -1.47
CA SER A 62 -1.17 10.36 -1.15
C SER A 62 -1.45 10.27 0.35
N GLN A 63 -0.41 10.35 1.19
CA GLN A 63 -0.56 10.36 2.65
C GLN A 63 -1.17 11.66 3.16
N GLU A 64 -0.76 12.79 2.59
CA GLU A 64 -1.33 14.10 2.90
C GLU A 64 -2.83 14.12 2.55
N MET A 65 -3.20 13.67 1.35
CA MET A 65 -4.60 13.59 0.93
C MET A 65 -5.48 12.78 1.89
N VAL A 66 -5.02 11.59 2.31
CA VAL A 66 -5.76 10.76 3.28
C VAL A 66 -5.91 11.48 4.62
N THR A 67 -4.87 12.18 5.06
CA THR A 67 -4.89 12.94 6.32
C THR A 67 -5.87 14.12 6.25
N THR A 68 -5.91 14.85 5.14
CA THR A 68 -6.83 15.98 4.94
C THR A 68 -8.29 15.55 4.83
N LEU A 69 -8.58 14.42 4.20
CA LEU A 69 -9.95 13.90 4.05
C LEU A 69 -10.47 13.23 5.33
N ALA A 70 -9.58 12.95 6.28
CA ALA A 70 -9.88 12.30 7.53
C ALA A 70 -10.16 13.24 8.71
N SER A 71 -9.84 14.53 8.57
CA SER A 71 -10.07 15.58 9.57
C SER A 71 -11.48 16.14 9.47
#